data_AF-A0A183TKY9-F1
#
_entry.id   AF-A0A183TKY9-F1
#
_cell.length_a   1.000
_cell.length_b   1.000
_cell.length_c   1.000
_cell.angle_alpha   90.00
_cell.angle_beta   90.00
_cell.angle_gamma   90.00
#
_symmetry.space_group_name_H-M   'P 1'
#
loop_
_entity.id
_entity.type
_entity.pdbx_description
1 polymer ?
#
loop_
_entity_poly.entity_id
_entity_poly.type
_entity_poly.pdbx_seq_one_letter_code
_entity_poly.pdbx_strand_id
1 'polypeptide(L)'
;MSHLANRVPLDLGDDSSDYVPTRLLERLRYSERLKELLHNKHLRQYLTALDCSRHPAKAIEKAMKEPLFIEFADECLRILNPELEAPAEI
;
A
#
# COMPACT_ATOMS: atom_id res chain seq x y z
N MET A 1 -8.43 -28.93 7.11
CA MET A 1 -7.97 -27.61 7.61
C MET A 1 -7.99 -26.67 6.42
N SER A 2 -9.08 -25.92 6.32
CA SER A 2 -9.57 -25.30 5.09
C SER A 2 -8.70 -24.14 4.60
N HIS A 3 -8.34 -24.20 3.32
CA HIS A 3 -7.76 -23.12 2.53
C HIS A 3 -8.57 -21.82 2.70
N LEU A 4 -7.99 -20.83 3.37
CA LEU A 4 -8.47 -19.44 3.38
C LEU A 4 -7.38 -18.46 2.91
N ALA A 5 -6.44 -18.92 2.09
CA ALA A 5 -5.47 -18.07 1.41
C ALA A 5 -5.96 -17.80 -0.01
N ASN A 6 -6.82 -16.80 -0.16
CA ASN A 6 -7.15 -16.02 -1.37
C ASN A 6 -8.62 -15.64 -1.37
N ARG A 7 -8.93 -14.49 -0.77
CA ARG A 7 -10.13 -13.73 -1.12
C ARG A 7 -9.73 -12.30 -1.42
N VAL A 8 -9.14 -12.09 -2.60
CA VAL A 8 -9.40 -10.86 -3.34
C VAL A 8 -10.10 -11.30 -4.62
N PRO A 9 -11.44 -11.16 -4.71
CA PRO A 9 -12.13 -11.30 -5.98
C PRO A 9 -11.69 -10.12 -6.85
N LEU A 10 -10.80 -10.39 -7.81
CA LEU A 10 -10.43 -9.44 -8.86
C LEU A 10 -11.52 -9.49 -9.94
N ASP A 11 -12.70 -8.98 -9.62
CA ASP A 11 -13.68 -8.56 -10.62
C ASP A 11 -13.80 -7.04 -10.52
N LEU A 12 -12.82 -6.39 -11.13
CA LEU A 12 -12.72 -4.94 -11.21
C LEU A 12 -13.08 -4.63 -12.65
N GLY A 13 -14.24 -4.01 -12.84
CA GLY A 13 -14.76 -3.60 -14.15
C GLY A 13 -13.78 -2.72 -14.93
N ASP A 14 -14.16 -2.40 -16.16
CA ASP A 14 -13.41 -1.87 -17.31
C ASP A 14 -12.38 -0.70 -17.10
N ASP A 15 -12.17 -0.22 -15.88
CA ASP A 15 -11.12 0.76 -15.52
C ASP A 15 -10.07 0.13 -14.59
N SER A 16 -9.23 -0.77 -15.14
CA SER A 16 -8.14 -1.40 -14.37
C SER A 16 -6.94 -0.48 -14.14
N SER A 17 -7.01 0.79 -14.57
CA SER A 17 -5.90 1.75 -14.48
C SER A 17 -5.62 2.20 -13.05
N ASP A 18 -6.65 2.24 -12.21
CA ASP A 18 -6.54 2.66 -10.80
C ASP A 18 -5.97 1.57 -9.87
N TYR A 19 -5.69 0.38 -10.40
CA TYR A 19 -5.24 -0.77 -9.61
C TYR A 19 -3.78 -1.13 -9.87
N VAL A 20 -3.08 -1.47 -8.79
CA VAL A 20 -1.71 -1.99 -8.88
C VAL A 20 -1.76 -3.50 -9.17
N PRO A 21 -1.16 -3.98 -10.28
CA PRO A 21 -1.09 -5.41 -10.57
C PRO A 21 -0.42 -6.21 -9.46
N THR A 22 -0.93 -7.40 -9.15
CA THR A 22 -0.40 -8.26 -8.08
C THR A 22 1.08 -8.56 -8.23
N ARG A 23 1.58 -8.71 -9.47
CA ARG A 23 3.01 -8.91 -9.75
C ARG A 23 3.89 -7.77 -9.25
N LEU A 24 3.39 -6.53 -9.29
CA LEU A 24 4.10 -5.38 -8.72
C LEU A 24 4.00 -5.38 -7.19
N LEU A 25 2.82 -5.70 -6.64
CA LEU A 25 2.63 -5.81 -5.19
C LEU A 25 3.53 -6.89 -4.56
N GLU A 26 3.82 -7.98 -5.27
CA GLU A 26 4.76 -9.01 -4.82
C GLU A 26 6.17 -8.46 -4.55
N ARG A 27 6.57 -7.34 -5.17
CA ARG A 27 7.88 -6.72 -4.95
C ARG A 27 8.01 -6.17 -3.53
N LEU A 28 6.90 -5.74 -2.92
CA LEU A 28 6.85 -5.18 -1.57
C LEU A 28 7.41 -6.14 -0.51
N ARG A 29 7.24 -7.45 -0.70
CA ARG A 29 7.70 -8.47 0.26
C ARG A 29 9.23 -8.54 0.42
N TYR A 30 9.99 -7.99 -0.52
CA TYR A 30 11.45 -8.03 -0.53
C TYR A 30 12.09 -6.75 0.03
N SER A 31 11.31 -5.69 0.31
CA SER A 31 11.85 -4.49 0.95
C SER A 31 12.03 -4.71 2.45
N GLU A 32 13.29 -4.68 2.90
CA GLU A 32 13.61 -4.71 4.34
C GLU A 32 13.11 -3.44 5.04
N ARG A 33 13.18 -2.28 4.38
CA ARG A 33 12.66 -1.03 4.92
C ARG A 33 11.15 -1.11 5.17
N LEU A 34 10.41 -1.65 4.22
CA LEU A 34 8.96 -1.82 4.38
C LEU A 34 8.64 -2.81 5.51
N LYS A 35 9.43 -3.89 5.66
CA LYS A 35 9.30 -4.81 6.80
C LYS A 35 9.59 -4.10 8.13
N GLU A 36 10.62 -3.26 8.22
CA GLU A 36 10.92 -2.48 9.42
C GLU A 36 9.77 -1.55 9.80
N LEU A 37 9.22 -0.80 8.84
CA LEU A 37 8.05 0.05 9.06
C LEU A 37 6.87 -0.80 9.58
N LEU A 38 6.63 -1.95 8.96
CA LEU A 38 5.58 -2.87 9.37
C LEU A 38 5.84 -3.58 10.70
N HIS A 39 7.04 -3.55 11.27
CA HIS A 39 7.27 -4.00 12.66
C HIS A 39 6.61 -3.06 13.67
N ASN A 40 6.34 -1.80 13.30
CA ASN A 40 5.61 -0.87 14.14
C ASN A 40 4.14 -1.29 14.31
N LYS A 41 3.75 -1.63 15.54
CA LYS A 41 2.38 -2.04 15.86
C LYS A 41 1.35 -0.96 15.55
N HIS A 42 1.69 0.32 15.78
CA HIS A 42 0.77 1.42 15.52
C HIS A 42 0.47 1.53 14.04
N LEU A 43 1.50 1.42 13.17
CA LEU A 43 1.28 1.41 11.72
C LEU A 43 0.36 0.26 11.31
N ARG A 44 0.60 -0.98 11.78
CA ARG A 44 -0.26 -2.12 11.43
C ARG A 44 -1.71 -1.91 11.86
N GLN A 45 -1.94 -1.42 13.08
CA GLN A 45 -3.29 -1.09 13.57
C GLN A 45 -3.94 -0.01 12.73
N TYR A 46 -3.16 1.00 12.34
CA TYR A 46 -3.60 2.09 11.51
C TYR A 46 -4.02 1.62 10.12
N LEU A 47 -3.18 0.84 9.43
CA LEU A 47 -3.50 0.23 8.14
C LEU A 47 -4.74 -0.66 8.21
N THR A 48 -4.89 -1.46 9.27
CA THR A 48 -6.09 -2.29 9.48
C THR A 48 -7.34 -1.42 9.66
N ALA A 49 -7.24 -0.28 10.35
CA ALA A 49 -8.36 0.64 10.53
C ALA A 49 -8.74 1.35 9.22
N LEU A 50 -7.76 1.66 8.37
CA LEU A 50 -8.00 2.23 7.04
C LEU A 50 -8.72 1.23 6.13
N ASP A 51 -8.25 -0.02 6.10
CA ASP A 51 -8.84 -1.11 5.30
C ASP A 51 -10.29 -1.41 5.73
N CYS A 52 -10.58 -1.37 7.03
CA CYS A 52 -11.92 -1.56 7.58
C CYS A 52 -12.79 -0.29 7.63
N SER A 53 -12.33 0.85 7.08
CA SER A 53 -13.03 2.13 7.22
C SER A 53 -14.34 2.17 6.44
N ARG A 54 -15.41 2.64 7.09
CA ARG A 54 -16.69 2.94 6.43
C ARG A 54 -16.61 4.14 5.49
N HIS A 55 -15.57 4.97 5.62
CA HIS A 55 -15.34 6.18 4.83
C HIS A 55 -13.89 6.23 4.35
N PRO A 56 -13.51 5.40 3.36
CA PRO A 56 -12.12 5.22 2.96
C PRO A 56 -11.46 6.52 2.48
N ALA A 57 -12.14 7.33 1.65
CA ALA A 57 -11.60 8.59 1.16
C ALA A 57 -11.22 9.56 2.30
N LYS A 58 -12.11 9.76 3.28
CA LYS A 58 -11.84 10.62 4.45
C LYS A 58 -10.76 10.04 5.36
N ALA A 59 -10.69 8.71 5.45
CA ALA A 59 -9.69 8.04 6.27
C ALA A 59 -8.30 8.19 5.64
N ILE A 60 -8.18 8.02 4.32
CA ILE A 60 -6.94 8.27 3.57
C ILE A 60 -6.53 9.75 3.65
N GLU A 61 -7.46 10.70 3.54
CA GLU A 61 -7.14 12.14 3.67
C GLU A 61 -6.50 12.46 5.03
N LYS A 62 -6.97 11.81 6.11
CA LYS A 62 -6.36 11.94 7.44
C LYS A 62 -5.02 11.23 7.50
N ALA A 63 -4.93 10.03 6.95
CA ALA A 63 -3.71 9.23 6.90
C ALA A 63 -2.57 9.98 6.20
N MET A 64 -2.87 10.71 5.13
CA MET A 64 -1.91 11.56 4.41
C MET A 64 -1.32 12.71 5.23
N LYS A 65 -1.77 12.93 6.48
CA LYS A 65 -1.20 13.89 7.44
C LYS A 65 -0.36 13.21 8.52
N GLU A 66 -0.43 11.89 8.63
CA GLU A 66 0.30 11.12 9.63
C GLU A 66 1.69 10.74 9.09
N PRO A 67 2.79 11.18 9.73
CA PRO A 67 4.14 10.98 9.21
C PRO A 67 4.48 9.50 9.01
N LEU A 68 4.00 8.64 9.93
CA LEU A 68 4.21 7.20 9.86
C LEU A 68 3.52 6.55 8.65
N PHE A 69 2.36 7.07 8.24
CA PHE A 69 1.66 6.57 7.07
C PHE A 69 2.26 7.12 5.78
N ILE A 70 2.69 8.39 5.77
CA ILE A 70 3.39 8.99 4.63
C ILE A 70 4.66 8.19 4.32
N GLU A 71 5.47 7.89 5.32
CA GLU A 71 6.71 7.12 5.14
C GLU A 71 6.44 5.70 4.61
N PHE A 72 5.36 5.06 5.07
CA PHE A 72 4.90 3.78 4.54
C PHE A 72 4.45 3.87 3.07
N ALA A 73 3.64 4.88 2.75
CA ALA A 73 3.12 5.08 1.39
C ALA A 73 4.24 5.41 0.41
N ASP A 74 5.19 6.25 0.81
CA ASP A 74 6.36 6.61 0.03
C ASP A 74 7.21 5.39 -0.33
N GLU A 75 7.54 4.56 0.67
CA GLU A 75 8.30 3.32 0.43
C GLU A 75 7.54 2.35 -0.50
N CYS A 76 6.22 2.24 -0.37
CA CYS A 76 5.40 1.45 -1.30
C CYS A 76 5.49 1.99 -2.73
N LEU A 77 5.33 3.29 -2.92
CA LEU A 77 5.36 3.93 -4.23
C LEU A 77 6.74 3.81 -4.88
N ARG A 78 7.82 3.98 -4.11
CA ARG A 78 9.21 3.80 -4.57
C ARG A 78 9.47 2.39 -5.09
N ILE A 79 8.95 1.38 -4.39
CA ILE A 79 9.07 -0.03 -4.83
C ILE A 79 8.24 -0.28 -6.09
N LEU A 80 7.03 0.27 -6.17
CA LEU A 80 6.10 0.02 -7.28
C LEU A 80 6.50 0.78 -8.55
N ASN A 81 7.01 2.00 -8.39
CA ASN A 81 7.41 2.89 -9.46
C ASN A 81 8.92 3.19 -9.41
N PRO A 82 9.77 2.31 -9.98
CA PRO A 82 11.22 2.50 -9.96
C PRO A 82 11.69 3.71 -10.77
N GLU A 83 10.85 4.31 -11.61
CA GLU A 83 11.17 5.49 -12.42
C GLU A 83 10.98 6.81 -11.64
N LEU A 84 10.34 6.79 -10.46
CA LEU A 84 10.13 7.99 -9.64
C LEU A 84 11.44 8.54 -9.02
N GLU A 85 12.53 7.75 -9.06
CA GLU A 85 13.88 8.17 -8.67
C GLU A 85 14.69 8.78 -9.84
N ALA A 86 14.11 8.96 -11.04
CA ALA A 86 14.76 9.78 -12.06
C ALA A 86 14.65 11.26 -11.62
N PRO A 87 15.75 11.97 -11.34
CA PRO A 87 15.69 13.41 -11.12
C PRO A 87 15.05 14.02 -12.36
N ALA A 88 14.03 14.85 -12.16
CA ALA A 88 13.44 15.63 -13.23
C ALA A 88 14.59 16.29 -14.02
N GLU A 89 14.82 15.83 -15.25
CA GLU A 89 15.78 16.47 -16.14
C GLU A 89 15.35 17.93 -16.30
N ILE A 90 16.34 18.78 -16.08
CA ILE A 90 16.30 20.25 -15.95
C ILE A 90 16.07 20.88 -17.32
#